data_AF-A0A813LK91-F1
#
_entry.id   AF-A0A813LK91-F1
#
_cell.length_a   1.000
_cell.length_b   1.000
_cell.length_c   1.000
_cell.angle_alpha   90.00
_cell.angle_beta   90.00
_cell.angle_gamma   90.00
#
_symmetry.space_group_name_H-M   'P 1'
#
loop_
_entity.id
_entity.type
_entity.pdbx_description
1 polymer ?
#
loop_
_entity_poly.entity_id
_entity_poly.type
_entity_poly.pdbx_seq_one_letter_code
_entity_poly.pdbx_strand_id
1 'polypeptide(L)'
;MKVPSVSPLRIQALGFESLAVVSFPHVESPSSAGEALDWLATALPAARAAGGAKGGIAALAAGSTLGATAVVVPESALRACPPPAGATVDLPWAALEVSLSGASSPDTAAVLSLLGSTLTAANIRWRALPAAEVSCLLLVREEDLSAAGVALARAGHALSPSVRVCPPTPVEDQ
;
A
#
# COMPACT_ATOMS: atom_id res chain seq x y z
N MET A 1 -4.35 -25.94 20.56
CA MET A 1 -3.88 -25.69 19.18
C MET A 1 -2.64 -24.82 19.25
N LYS A 2 -1.52 -25.25 18.67
CA LYS A 2 -0.26 -24.49 18.69
C LYS A 2 -0.35 -23.45 17.57
N VAL A 3 -0.37 -22.17 17.90
CA VAL A 3 -0.34 -21.10 16.90
C VAL A 3 1.02 -21.18 16.19
N PRO A 4 1.07 -21.31 14.85
CA PRO A 4 2.33 -21.31 14.14
C PRO A 4 3.06 -19.99 14.45
N SER A 5 4.27 -20.09 15.01
CA SER A 5 5.10 -18.93 15.27
C SER A 5 5.66 -18.45 13.93
N VAL A 6 5.03 -17.44 13.35
CA VAL A 6 5.54 -16.77 12.15
C VAL A 6 6.76 -15.95 12.55
N SER A 7 7.86 -16.11 11.81
CA SER A 7 9.07 -15.31 12.01
C SER A 7 8.76 -13.81 11.89
N PRO A 8 9.48 -12.95 12.63
CA PRO A 8 9.25 -11.51 12.56
C PRO A 8 9.46 -11.00 11.12
N LEU A 9 8.42 -10.35 10.59
CA LEU A 9 8.44 -9.70 9.28
C LEU A 9 9.26 -8.42 9.37
N ARG A 10 10.01 -8.11 8.31
CA ARG A 10 10.60 -6.79 8.13
C ARG A 10 9.65 -5.97 7.30
N ILE A 11 9.27 -4.81 7.81
CA ILE A 11 8.35 -3.88 7.17
C ILE A 11 9.10 -2.58 6.94
N GLN A 12 9.19 -2.15 5.70
CA GLN A 12 9.92 -0.95 5.30
C GLN A 12 8.98 0.04 4.61
N ALA A 13 8.95 1.29 5.05
CA ALA A 13 8.24 2.33 4.31
C ALA A 13 8.92 2.58 2.96
N LEU A 14 8.15 2.50 1.88
CA LEU A 14 8.63 2.75 0.52
C LEU A 14 8.30 4.16 0.06
N GLY A 15 9.31 4.81 -0.51
CA GLY A 15 9.18 6.08 -1.20
C GLY A 15 9.22 7.30 -0.28
N PHE A 16 9.42 8.45 -0.93
CA PHE A 16 9.35 9.78 -0.33
C PHE A 16 8.06 10.51 -0.69
N GLU A 17 7.16 9.84 -1.42
CA GLU A 17 5.95 10.43 -1.97
C GLU A 17 4.76 9.51 -1.70
N SER A 18 3.63 10.13 -1.34
CA SER A 18 2.36 9.45 -1.13
C SER A 18 1.83 8.86 -2.43
N LEU A 19 1.10 7.75 -2.28
CA LEU A 19 0.45 7.05 -3.37
C LEU A 19 -1.03 7.41 -3.41
N ALA A 20 -1.60 7.21 -4.60
CA ALA A 20 -3.03 7.28 -4.82
C ALA A 20 -3.52 6.02 -5.52
N VAL A 21 -4.71 5.58 -5.14
CA VAL A 21 -5.42 4.48 -5.77
C VAL A 21 -6.51 5.09 -6.65
N VAL A 22 -6.34 5.01 -7.97
CA VAL A 22 -7.33 5.48 -8.94
C VAL A 22 -8.14 4.28 -9.41
N SER A 23 -9.47 4.35 -9.24
CA SER A 23 -10.38 3.28 -9.66
C SER A 23 -11.19 3.73 -10.87
N PHE A 24 -11.17 2.91 -11.91
CA PHE A 24 -11.87 3.09 -13.17
C PHE A 24 -13.11 2.19 -13.15
N PRO A 25 -14.33 2.77 -13.16
CA PRO A 25 -15.55 1.98 -13.19
C PRO A 25 -15.68 1.26 -14.53
N HIS A 26 -16.17 0.01 -14.50
CA HIS A 26 -16.48 -0.74 -15.72
C HIS A 26 -17.86 -0.31 -16.24
N VAL A 27 -17.92 0.85 -16.88
CA VAL A 27 -19.16 1.38 -17.47
C VAL A 27 -19.26 0.89 -18.91
N GLU A 28 -20.00 -0.20 -19.16
CA GLU A 28 -20.50 -0.75 -20.44
C GLU A 28 -19.58 -0.74 -21.68
N SER A 29 -18.33 -0.34 -21.53
CA SER A 29 -17.37 -0.04 -22.59
C SER A 29 -16.21 -1.01 -22.47
N PRO A 30 -15.76 -1.62 -23.58
CA PRO A 30 -15.07 -2.91 -23.56
C PRO A 30 -13.65 -2.97 -22.98
N SER A 31 -13.08 -1.93 -22.34
CA SER A 31 -11.91 -2.16 -21.46
C SER A 31 -11.56 -0.97 -20.55
N SER A 32 -12.14 -0.91 -19.35
CA SER A 32 -11.63 -0.06 -18.25
C SER A 32 -10.13 -0.26 -17.97
N ALA A 33 -9.62 -1.46 -18.25
CA ALA A 33 -8.19 -1.77 -18.17
C ALA A 33 -7.35 -1.10 -19.26
N GLY A 34 -7.88 -0.97 -20.47
CA GLY A 34 -7.19 -0.29 -21.57
C GLY A 34 -7.04 1.20 -21.27
N GLU A 35 -8.13 1.84 -20.83
CA GLU A 35 -8.11 3.25 -20.43
C GLU A 35 -7.15 3.52 -19.25
N ALA A 36 -7.14 2.63 -18.24
CA ALA A 36 -6.20 2.72 -17.14
C ALA A 36 -4.73 2.59 -17.60
N LEU A 37 -4.46 1.69 -18.55
CA LEU A 37 -3.13 1.50 -19.14
C LEU A 37 -2.69 2.70 -19.99
N ASP A 38 -3.58 3.24 -20.83
CA ASP A 38 -3.32 4.40 -21.67
C ASP A 38 -3.05 5.64 -20.81
N TRP A 39 -3.84 5.82 -19.75
CA TRP A 39 -3.61 6.87 -18.77
C TRP A 39 -2.27 6.69 -18.06
N LEU A 40 -1.93 5.49 -17.57
CA LEU A 40 -0.64 5.21 -16.94
C LEU A 40 0.55 5.48 -17.87
N ALA A 41 0.42 5.12 -19.15
CA ALA A 41 1.43 5.35 -20.18
C ALA A 41 1.69 6.86 -20.40
N THR A 42 0.73 7.72 -20.07
CA THR A 42 0.84 9.18 -20.17
C THR A 42 1.29 9.81 -18.84
N ALA A 43 0.67 9.40 -17.73
CA ALA A 43 0.84 10.01 -16.41
C ALA A 43 2.24 9.76 -15.83
N LEU A 44 2.79 8.54 -15.96
CA LEU A 44 4.09 8.20 -15.39
C LEU A 44 5.26 8.93 -16.07
N PRO A 45 5.35 9.00 -17.42
CA PRO A 45 6.38 9.82 -18.07
C PRO A 45 6.25 11.31 -17.73
N ALA A 46 5.03 11.84 -17.69
CA ALA A 46 4.80 13.24 -17.33
C ALA A 46 5.26 13.55 -15.89
N ALA A 47 4.96 12.67 -14.94
CA ALA A 47 5.44 12.79 -13.56
C ALA A 47 6.97 12.79 -13.47
N ARG A 48 7.63 11.89 -14.20
CA ARG A 48 9.10 11.81 -14.25
C ARG A 48 9.71 13.06 -14.86
N ALA A 49 9.12 13.59 -15.94
CA ALA A 49 9.57 14.83 -16.57
C ALA A 49 9.44 16.04 -15.62
N ALA A 50 8.42 16.06 -14.77
CA ALA A 50 8.23 17.07 -13.72
C ALA A 50 9.13 16.85 -12.47
N GLY A 51 10.01 15.84 -12.49
CA GLY A 51 10.92 15.52 -11.39
C GLY A 51 10.30 14.67 -10.26
N GLY A 52 9.04 14.24 -10.41
CA GLY A 52 8.36 13.29 -9.52
C GLY A 52 8.58 11.82 -9.91
N ALA A 53 7.87 10.90 -9.26
CA ALA A 53 7.88 9.46 -9.54
C ALA A 53 9.27 8.80 -9.62
N LYS A 54 10.29 9.38 -8.96
CA LYS A 54 11.66 8.86 -8.91
C LYS A 54 11.67 7.57 -8.07
N GLY A 55 11.50 6.44 -8.74
CA GLY A 55 11.35 5.12 -8.10
C GLY A 55 9.93 4.84 -7.58
N GLY A 56 8.92 5.59 -8.04
CA GLY A 56 7.53 5.43 -7.61
C GLY A 56 6.95 4.08 -8.03
N ILE A 57 6.18 3.48 -7.13
CA ILE A 57 5.45 2.22 -7.37
C ILE A 57 4.29 2.52 -8.31
N ALA A 58 4.24 1.82 -9.44
CA ALA A 58 3.06 1.76 -10.29
C ALA A 58 2.56 0.32 -10.33
N ALA A 59 1.32 0.10 -9.93
CA ALA A 59 0.69 -1.21 -9.96
C ALA A 59 -0.68 -1.11 -10.63
N LEU A 60 -1.00 -2.09 -11.47
CA LEU A 60 -2.31 -2.26 -12.08
C LEU A 60 -2.96 -3.51 -11.47
N ALA A 61 -4.14 -3.33 -10.88
CA ALA A 61 -4.97 -4.41 -10.36
C ALA A 61 -6.31 -4.41 -11.09
N ALA A 62 -6.56 -5.45 -11.88
CA ALA A 62 -7.86 -5.67 -12.52
C ALA A 62 -8.62 -6.74 -11.71
N GLY A 63 -9.70 -6.32 -11.04
CA GLY A 63 -10.58 -7.23 -10.31
C GLY A 63 -11.79 -7.60 -11.15
N SER A 64 -11.88 -8.85 -11.62
CA SER A 64 -13.06 -9.34 -12.35
C SER A 64 -14.33 -9.37 -11.49
N THR A 65 -14.19 -9.42 -10.16
CA THR A 65 -15.30 -9.54 -9.21
C THR A 65 -15.97 -8.23 -8.83
N LEU A 66 -15.29 -7.09 -9.03
CA LEU A 66 -15.80 -5.76 -8.63
C LEU A 66 -16.16 -4.86 -9.82
N GLY A 67 -15.99 -5.32 -11.06
CA GLY A 67 -16.28 -4.51 -12.24
C GLY A 67 -15.52 -3.18 -12.21
N ALA A 68 -14.27 -3.20 -11.76
CA ALA A 68 -13.45 -1.99 -11.70
C ALA A 68 -11.98 -2.36 -11.89
N THR A 69 -11.26 -1.46 -12.57
CA THR A 69 -9.80 -1.52 -12.68
C THR A 69 -9.22 -0.50 -11.71
N ALA A 70 -8.33 -0.91 -10.82
CA ALA A 70 -7.63 -0.01 -9.93
C ALA A 70 -6.16 0.10 -10.33
N VAL A 71 -5.63 1.31 -10.30
CA VAL A 71 -4.19 1.58 -10.45
C VAL A 71 -3.69 2.28 -9.21
N VAL A 72 -2.50 1.92 -8.80
CA VAL A 72 -1.79 2.59 -7.71
C VAL A 72 -0.64 3.34 -8.33
N VAL A 73 -0.58 4.64 -8.10
CA VAL A 73 0.40 5.55 -8.67
C VAL A 73 0.97 6.50 -7.62
N PRO A 74 2.16 7.07 -7.82
CA PRO A 74 2.60 8.21 -7.03
C PRO A 74 1.71 9.44 -7.27
N GLU A 75 1.53 10.27 -6.24
CA GLU A 75 0.70 11.49 -6.33
C GLU A 75 1.17 12.45 -7.44
N SER A 76 2.46 12.51 -7.73
CA SER A 76 3.02 13.26 -8.85
C SER A 76 2.44 12.87 -10.20
N ALA A 77 2.04 11.60 -10.40
CA ALA A 77 1.37 11.16 -11.61
C ALA A 77 -0.02 11.77 -11.75
N LEU A 78 -0.78 11.85 -10.65
CA LEU A 78 -2.07 12.53 -10.64
C LEU A 78 -1.95 14.03 -10.89
N ARG A 79 -0.92 14.66 -10.31
CA ARG A 79 -0.66 16.10 -10.51
C ARG A 79 -0.24 16.42 -11.94
N ALA A 80 0.55 15.55 -12.55
CA ALA A 80 1.00 15.71 -13.92
C ALA A 80 -0.09 15.41 -14.96
N CYS A 81 -0.95 14.43 -14.68
CA CYS A 81 -2.02 14.03 -15.56
C CYS A 81 -3.27 13.65 -14.75
N PRO A 82 -4.32 14.50 -14.74
CA PRO A 82 -5.55 14.18 -14.04
C PRO A 82 -6.17 12.90 -14.62
N PRO A 83 -6.86 12.10 -13.80
CA PRO A 83 -7.46 10.86 -14.26
C PRO A 83 -8.67 11.14 -15.17
N PRO A 84 -9.05 10.18 -16.02
CA PRO A 84 -10.22 10.33 -16.89
C PRO A 84 -11.52 10.57 -16.13
N ALA A 85 -12.51 11.14 -16.82
CA ALA A 85 -13.82 11.42 -16.24
C ALA A 85 -14.50 10.12 -15.76
N GLY A 86 -15.03 10.15 -14.54
CA GLY A 86 -15.67 8.98 -13.92
C GLY A 86 -14.71 8.09 -13.12
N ALA A 87 -13.39 8.28 -13.24
CA ALA A 87 -12.46 7.63 -12.33
C ALA A 87 -12.56 8.25 -10.92
N THR A 88 -12.51 7.40 -9.89
CA THR A 88 -12.48 7.85 -8.49
C THR A 88 -11.05 7.80 -7.97
N VAL A 89 -10.61 8.85 -7.29
CA VAL A 89 -9.27 8.92 -6.71
C VAL A 89 -9.36 8.72 -5.20
N ASP A 90 -8.54 7.81 -4.70
CA ASP A 90 -8.43 7.54 -3.29
C ASP A 90 -7.01 7.82 -2.80
N LEU A 91 -6.84 8.87 -1.99
CA LEU A 91 -5.54 9.36 -1.49
C LEU A 91 -5.69 9.96 -0.08
N PRO A 92 -4.60 10.14 0.68
CA PRO A 92 -3.25 9.62 0.44
C PRO A 92 -3.03 8.20 1.02
N TRP A 93 -2.18 7.43 0.36
CA TRP A 93 -1.75 6.11 0.80
C TRP A 93 -0.23 6.07 0.97
N ALA A 94 0.24 5.47 2.05
CA ALA A 94 1.64 5.11 2.25
C ALA A 94 1.86 3.64 1.84
N ALA A 95 2.97 3.35 1.16
CA ALA A 95 3.38 1.97 0.89
C ALA A 95 4.36 1.47 1.94
N LEU A 96 4.09 0.27 2.43
CA LEU A 96 4.95 -0.51 3.30
C LEU A 96 5.35 -1.79 2.56
N GLU A 97 6.63 -1.95 2.26
CA GLU A 97 7.17 -3.22 1.78
C GLU A 97 7.26 -4.20 2.94
N VAL A 98 6.66 -5.37 2.76
CA VAL A 98 6.78 -6.49 3.69
C VAL A 98 7.75 -7.48 3.08
N SER A 99 8.92 -7.62 3.72
CA SER A 99 9.93 -8.60 3.38
C SER A 99 10.00 -9.68 4.45
N LEU A 100 10.06 -10.93 4.00
CA LEU A 100 10.18 -12.07 4.88
C LEU A 100 11.65 -12.35 5.17
N SER A 101 11.99 -12.50 6.45
CA SER A 101 13.35 -12.88 6.85
C SER A 101 13.46 -14.41 6.88
N GLY A 102 13.95 -15.03 5.78
CA GLY A 102 14.22 -16.48 5.75
C GLY A 102 14.26 -17.08 4.34
N ALA A 103 14.91 -18.26 4.21
CA ALA A 103 15.17 -18.94 2.94
C ALA A 103 14.00 -19.80 2.40
N SER A 104 12.90 -19.95 3.14
CA SER A 104 11.71 -20.67 2.69
C SER A 104 10.71 -19.68 2.10
N SER A 105 10.27 -19.90 0.86
CA SER A 105 9.17 -19.14 0.24
C SER A 105 7.93 -19.20 1.13
N PRO A 106 7.53 -18.09 1.77
CA PRO A 106 6.42 -18.12 2.71
C PRO A 106 5.11 -18.14 1.95
N ASP A 107 4.08 -18.71 2.58
CA ASP A 107 2.73 -18.55 2.08
C ASP A 107 2.31 -17.08 2.23
N THR A 108 2.36 -16.32 1.13
CA THR A 108 1.95 -14.92 1.07
C THR A 108 0.53 -14.73 1.62
N ALA A 109 -0.37 -15.71 1.46
CA ALA A 109 -1.72 -15.62 1.98
C ALA A 109 -1.74 -15.67 3.51
N ALA A 110 -0.91 -16.52 4.13
CA ALA A 110 -0.79 -16.59 5.59
C ALA A 110 -0.21 -15.29 6.18
N VAL A 111 0.79 -14.71 5.52
CA VAL A 111 1.39 -13.42 5.90
C VAL A 111 0.37 -12.30 5.81
N LEU A 112 -0.38 -12.23 4.71
CA LEU A 112 -1.45 -11.25 4.53
C LEU A 112 -2.59 -11.43 5.52
N SER A 113 -2.95 -12.66 5.86
CA SER A 113 -3.96 -12.94 6.89
C SER A 113 -3.51 -12.43 8.26
N LEU A 114 -2.23 -12.64 8.63
CA LEU A 114 -1.70 -12.18 9.90
C LEU A 114 -1.65 -10.64 9.98
N LEU A 115 -1.06 -9.99 8.98
CA LEU A 115 -1.01 -8.54 8.89
C LEU A 115 -2.41 -7.93 8.85
N GLY A 116 -3.29 -8.52 8.05
CA GLY A 116 -4.66 -8.09 7.90
C GLY A 116 -5.45 -8.18 9.20
N SER A 117 -5.29 -9.27 9.96
CA SER A 117 -5.92 -9.39 11.28
C SER A 117 -5.42 -8.33 12.27
N THR A 118 -4.12 -8.04 12.26
CA THR A 118 -3.49 -7.04 13.13
C THR A 118 -3.99 -5.63 12.83
N LEU A 119 -4.00 -5.24 11.56
CA LEU A 119 -4.44 -3.91 11.13
C LEU A 119 -5.94 -3.73 11.31
N THR A 120 -6.73 -4.77 11.00
CA THR A 120 -8.19 -4.73 11.19
C THR A 120 -8.56 -4.63 12.67
N ALA A 121 -7.86 -5.35 13.55
CA ALA A 121 -8.07 -5.24 15.01
C ALA A 121 -7.75 -3.83 15.54
N ALA A 122 -6.87 -3.09 14.86
CA ALA A 122 -6.55 -1.70 15.15
C ALA A 122 -7.47 -0.68 14.44
N ASN A 123 -8.50 -1.13 13.71
CA ASN A 123 -9.39 -0.30 12.88
C ASN A 123 -8.67 0.48 11.77
N ILE A 124 -7.56 -0.05 11.27
CA ILE A 124 -6.73 0.61 10.25
C ILE A 124 -7.22 0.22 8.87
N ARG A 125 -7.38 1.20 7.98
CA ARG A 125 -7.67 0.92 6.57
C ARG A 125 -6.40 0.51 5.85
N TRP A 126 -6.42 -0.69 5.27
CA TRP A 126 -5.28 -1.22 4.54
C TRP A 126 -5.71 -1.91 3.25
N ARG A 127 -4.79 -2.00 2.29
CA ARG A 127 -4.91 -2.79 1.07
C ARG A 127 -3.62 -3.57 0.87
N ALA A 128 -3.67 -4.71 0.21
CA ALA A 128 -2.49 -5.45 -0.20
C ALA A 128 -2.36 -5.43 -1.73
N LEU A 129 -1.13 -5.23 -2.19
CA LEU A 129 -0.73 -5.44 -3.57
C LEU A 129 0.30 -6.58 -3.57
N PRO A 130 -0.06 -7.77 -4.06
CA PRO A 130 0.92 -8.83 -4.23
C PRO A 130 1.94 -8.42 -5.31
N ALA A 131 3.24 -8.55 -5.00
CA ALA A 131 4.31 -8.38 -5.98
C ALA A 131 4.77 -9.75 -6.50
N ALA A 132 5.41 -9.77 -7.67
CA ALA A 132 5.69 -11.00 -8.43
C ALA A 132 6.75 -11.95 -7.81
N GLU A 133 7.42 -11.55 -6.72
CA GLU A 133 8.56 -12.30 -6.17
C GLU A 133 8.30 -12.80 -4.73
N VAL A 134 8.82 -12.09 -3.72
CA VAL A 134 8.86 -12.52 -2.30
C VAL A 134 8.45 -11.39 -1.35
N SER A 135 8.05 -10.24 -1.90
CA SER A 135 7.57 -9.10 -1.15
C SER A 135 6.09 -8.88 -1.40
N CYS A 136 5.41 -8.40 -0.37
CA CYS A 136 4.08 -7.86 -0.52
C CYS A 136 4.15 -6.37 -0.23
N LEU A 137 3.44 -5.57 -1.03
CA LEU A 137 3.24 -4.18 -0.72
C LEU A 137 1.94 -4.05 0.06
N LEU A 138 2.04 -3.51 1.26
CA LEU A 138 0.90 -3.17 2.08
C LEU A 138 0.68 -1.66 1.96
N LEU A 139 -0.50 -1.27 1.49
CA LEU A 139 -0.91 0.13 1.46
C LEU A 139 -1.70 0.43 2.72
N VAL A 140 -1.34 1.51 3.40
CA VAL A 140 -2.06 2.04 4.56
C VAL A 140 -2.38 3.50 4.31
N ARG A 141 -3.49 4.00 4.83
CA ARG A 141 -3.74 5.44 4.82
C ARG A 141 -2.60 6.21 5.49
N GLU A 142 -2.23 7.34 4.93
CA GLU A 142 -1.14 8.13 5.49
C GLU A 142 -1.47 8.60 6.92
N GLU A 143 -2.73 8.96 7.18
CA GLU A 143 -3.22 9.33 8.50
C GLU A 143 -3.15 8.18 9.53
N ASP A 144 -3.23 6.92 9.07
CA ASP A 144 -3.17 5.73 9.92
C ASP A 144 -1.75 5.16 10.06
N LEU A 145 -0.76 5.71 9.34
CA LEU A 145 0.59 5.13 9.25
C LEU A 145 1.26 4.95 10.62
N SER A 146 1.12 5.94 11.50
CA SER A 146 1.69 5.87 12.87
C SER A 146 0.99 4.79 13.71
N ALA A 147 -0.34 4.70 13.63
CA ALA A 147 -1.11 3.67 14.32
C ALA A 147 -0.77 2.27 13.80
N ALA A 148 -0.59 2.13 12.49
CA ALA A 148 -0.16 0.90 11.84
C ALA A 148 1.23 0.47 12.32
N GLY A 149 2.17 1.40 12.38
CA GLY A 149 3.50 1.12 12.93
C GLY A 149 3.43 0.61 14.36
N VAL A 150 2.65 1.24 15.24
CA VAL A 150 2.49 0.79 16.63
C VAL A 150 1.83 -0.59 16.71
N ALA A 151 0.78 -0.84 15.92
CA ALA A 151 0.09 -2.12 15.90
C ALA A 151 1.01 -3.27 15.43
N LEU A 152 1.76 -3.03 14.34
CA LEU A 152 2.70 -4.00 13.77
C LEU A 152 3.89 -4.26 14.71
N ALA A 153 4.42 -3.23 15.37
CA ALA A 153 5.48 -3.38 16.37
C ALA A 153 4.99 -4.18 17.59
N ARG A 154 3.76 -3.93 18.07
CA ARG A 154 3.15 -4.71 19.17
C ARG A 154 2.91 -6.17 18.80
N ALA A 155 2.66 -6.45 17.52
CA ALA A 155 2.57 -7.81 17.00
C ALA A 155 3.95 -8.50 16.82
N GLY A 156 5.05 -7.80 17.13
CA GLY A 156 6.41 -8.35 17.06
C GLY A 156 7.08 -8.22 15.69
N HIS A 157 6.56 -7.38 14.78
CA HIS A 157 7.19 -7.11 13.49
C HIS A 157 8.23 -5.99 13.58
N ALA A 158 9.27 -6.08 12.76
CA ALA A 158 10.34 -5.09 12.71
C ALA A 158 10.03 -4.02 11.66
N LEU A 159 10.06 -2.74 12.06
CA LEU A 159 9.78 -1.60 11.16
C LEU A 159 11.06 -0.82 10.81
N SER A 160 11.15 -0.38 9.55
CA SER A 160 12.25 0.42 9.03
C SER A 160 11.73 1.65 8.25
N PRO A 161 12.24 2.87 8.52
CA PRO A 161 13.15 3.21 9.62
C PRO A 161 12.48 2.94 10.97
N SER A 162 13.28 2.65 12.00
CA SER A 162 12.75 2.48 13.35
C SER A 162 12.07 3.78 13.76
N VAL A 163 10.74 3.82 13.66
CA VAL A 163 9.95 4.92 14.21
C VAL A 163 10.29 4.92 15.69
N ARG A 164 11.00 5.96 16.16
CA ARG A 164 11.19 6.18 17.59
C ARG A 164 9.81 6.48 18.13
N VAL A 165 9.10 5.46 18.57
CA VAL A 165 7.86 5.61 19.32
C VAL A 165 8.27 6.36 20.58
N CYS A 166 8.00 7.67 20.63
CA CYS A 166 8.11 8.40 21.87
C CYS A 166 7.20 7.69 22.87
N PRO A 167 7.72 7.25 24.03
CA PRO A 167 6.85 6.71 25.06
C PRO A 167 5.78 7.76 25.39
N PRO A 168 4.53 7.35 25.63
CA PRO A 168 3.48 8.30 26.00
C PRO A 168 3.97 9.09 27.22
N THR A 169 3.89 10.42 27.14
CA THR A 169 4.24 11.31 28.24
C THR A 169 3.47 10.85 29.48
N PRO A 170 4.13 10.57 30.61
CA PRO A 170 3.41 10.18 31.81
C PRO A 170 2.40 11.28 32.14
N VAL A 171 1.15 10.89 32.30
CA VAL A 171 0.11 11.78 32.80
C VAL A 171 0.46 12.01 34.26
N GLU A 172 0.91 13.22 34.60
CA GLU A 172 0.99 13.63 36.00
C GLU A 172 -0.44 13.65 36.55
N ASP A 173 -0.76 12.69 37.42
CA ASP A 173 -1.93 12.74 38.30
C ASP A 173 -1.87 14.05 39.10
N GLN A 174 -2.85 14.93 38.88
CA GLN A 174 -3.20 16.03 39.80
C GLN A 174 -4.35 15.59 40.70
#